data_AF-A0A9W3CQF3-F1
#
_entry.id   AF-A0A9W3CQF3-F1
#
_cell.length_a   1.000
_cell.length_b   1.000
_cell.length_c   1.000
_cell.angle_alpha   90.00
_cell.angle_beta   90.00
_cell.angle_gamma   90.00
#
_symmetry.space_group_name_H-M   'P 1'
#
loop_
_entity.id
_entity.type
_entity.pdbx_description
1 polymer ?
#
loop_
_entity_poly.entity_id
_entity_poly.type
_entity_poly.pdbx_seq_one_letter_code
_entity_poly.pdbx_strand_id
1 'polypeptide(L)'
;MRGLSSLQYTVNVVKDLELFAHHAGRKIMNMDDVILSAHRNDNLASSLRSLDNELQAKEPQPERKRKKVSTKKDDKSSSSNAVCTNRSLNLQLHCIRSKSS
;
A
#
# COMPACT_ATOMS: atom_id res chain seq x y z
N MET A 1 8.84 -35.99 -4.18
CA MET A 1 8.82 -34.92 -3.17
C MET A 1 8.39 -33.62 -3.84
N ARG A 2 7.11 -33.22 -3.72
CA ARG A 2 6.61 -31.93 -4.23
C ARG A 2 5.82 -31.29 -3.08
N GLY A 3 6.23 -30.11 -2.63
CA GLY A 3 5.59 -29.45 -1.49
C GLY A 3 6.30 -28.20 -0.95
N LEU A 4 7.54 -27.92 -1.39
CA LEU A 4 8.30 -26.77 -0.89
C LEU A 4 8.08 -25.49 -1.70
N SER A 5 7.56 -25.56 -2.93
CA SER A 5 7.45 -24.40 -3.82
C SER A 5 6.47 -23.34 -3.33
N SER A 6 5.35 -23.73 -2.72
CA SER A 6 4.38 -22.78 -2.15
C SER A 6 4.94 -22.07 -0.92
N LEU A 7 5.67 -22.78 -0.05
CA LEU A 7 6.32 -22.19 1.12
C LEU A 7 7.41 -21.19 0.71
N GLN A 8 8.22 -21.54 -0.30
CA GLN A 8 9.22 -20.62 -0.84
C GLN A 8 8.59 -19.36 -1.44
N TYR A 9 7.45 -19.50 -2.11
CA TYR A 9 6.69 -18.35 -2.59
C TYR A 9 6.24 -17.45 -1.44
N THR A 10 5.65 -18.01 -0.39
CA THR A 10 5.23 -17.25 0.79
C THR A 10 6.41 -16.53 1.46
N VAL A 11 7.56 -17.19 1.60
CA VAL A 11 8.77 -16.58 2.17
C VAL A 11 9.22 -15.37 1.35
N ASN A 12 9.20 -15.48 0.03
CA ASN A 12 9.56 -14.36 -0.85
C ASN A 12 8.56 -13.20 -0.70
N VAL A 13 7.26 -13.50 -0.72
CA VAL A 13 6.23 -12.47 -0.53
C VAL A 13 6.41 -11.75 0.81
N VAL A 14 6.66 -12.46 1.91
CA VAL A 14 6.85 -11.83 3.23
C VAL A 14 8.06 -10.89 3.25
N LYS A 15 9.20 -11.29 2.67
CA LYS A 15 10.40 -10.44 2.54
C LYS A 15 10.10 -9.16 1.75
N ASP A 16 9.26 -9.28 0.74
CA ASP A 16 8.86 -8.14 -0.09
C ASP A 16 8.03 -7.15 0.71
N LEU A 17 7.04 -7.65 1.44
CA LEU A 17 6.17 -6.81 2.25
C LEU A 17 6.95 -6.10 3.37
N GLU A 18 7.90 -6.79 4.00
CA GLU A 18 8.80 -6.19 4.99
C GLU A 18 9.62 -5.05 4.38
N LEU A 19 10.21 -5.29 3.21
CA LEU A 19 11.00 -4.28 2.50
C LEU A 19 10.16 -3.05 2.12
N PHE A 20 8.93 -3.27 1.65
CA PHE A 20 8.03 -2.19 1.26
C PHE A 20 7.60 -1.33 2.46
N ALA A 21 7.20 -1.97 3.57
CA ALA A 21 6.84 -1.26 4.78
C ALA A 21 8.05 -0.47 5.34
N HIS A 22 9.21 -1.13 5.45
CA HIS A 22 10.43 -0.51 5.94
C HIS A 22 10.87 0.68 5.08
N HIS A 23 10.78 0.56 3.76
CA HIS A 23 11.12 1.66 2.84
C HIS A 23 10.16 2.84 2.98
N ALA A 24 8.88 2.59 3.29
CA ALA A 24 7.92 3.64 3.62
C ALA A 24 8.12 4.22 5.04
N GLY A 25 9.16 3.80 5.78
CA GLY A 25 9.41 4.21 7.17
C GLY A 25 8.42 3.61 8.17
N ARG A 26 7.69 2.57 7.78
CA ARG A 26 6.67 1.90 8.59
C ARG A 26 7.20 0.58 9.14
N LYS A 27 6.75 0.21 10.34
CA LYS A 27 6.98 -1.12 10.94
C LYS A 27 5.83 -2.08 10.71
N ILE A 28 4.69 -1.56 10.25
CA ILE A 28 3.44 -2.31 10.03
C ILE A 28 3.09 -2.22 8.54
N MET A 29 2.78 -3.38 7.96
CA MET A 29 2.39 -3.52 6.56
C MET A 29 0.94 -3.05 6.37
N ASN A 30 0.65 -2.44 5.21
CA ASN A 30 -0.67 -1.95 4.81
C ASN A 30 -1.10 -2.60 3.49
N MET A 31 -2.34 -2.35 3.04
CA MET A 31 -2.84 -2.88 1.76
C MET A 31 -2.00 -2.43 0.55
N ASP A 32 -1.38 -1.24 0.60
CA ASP A 32 -0.46 -0.76 -0.44
C ASP A 32 0.72 -1.71 -0.66
N ASP A 33 1.28 -2.29 0.42
CA ASP A 33 2.42 -3.20 0.35
C ASP A 33 2.00 -4.52 -0.31
N VAL A 34 0.79 -5.01 0.00
CA VAL A 34 0.20 -6.22 -0.58
C VAL A 34 -0.06 -6.03 -2.07
N ILE A 35 -0.67 -4.91 -2.47
CA ILE A 35 -0.93 -4.57 -3.87
C ILE A 35 0.40 -4.44 -4.63
N LEU A 36 1.43 -3.85 -4.03
CA LEU A 36 2.75 -3.74 -4.62
C LEU A 36 3.44 -5.10 -4.81
N SER A 37 3.24 -6.06 -3.90
CA SER A 37 3.75 -7.42 -4.08
C SER A 37 3.17 -8.12 -5.33
N ALA A 38 1.92 -7.78 -5.69
CA ALA A 38 1.21 -8.34 -6.83
C ALA A 38 1.51 -7.65 -8.19
N HIS A 39 2.43 -6.67 -8.24
CA HIS A 39 2.69 -5.85 -9.43
C HIS A 39 3.09 -6.62 -10.70
N ARG A 40 3.50 -7.89 -10.60
CA ARG A 40 3.82 -8.74 -11.76
C ARG A 40 2.56 -9.26 -12.48
N ASN A 41 1.40 -9.13 -11.85
CA ASN A 41 0.12 -9.57 -12.39
C ASN A 41 -0.89 -8.44 -12.24
N ASP A 42 -1.09 -7.69 -13.34
CA ASP A 42 -1.96 -6.51 -13.37
C ASP A 42 -3.41 -6.84 -13.01
N ASN A 43 -3.91 -8.02 -13.42
CA ASN A 43 -5.26 -8.46 -13.08
C ASN A 43 -5.40 -8.68 -11.58
N LEU A 44 -4.41 -9.34 -10.96
CA LEU A 44 -4.41 -9.57 -9.51
C LEU A 44 -4.29 -8.24 -8.75
N ALA A 45 -3.36 -7.36 -9.14
CA ALA A 45 -3.19 -6.05 -8.52
C ALA A 45 -4.47 -5.19 -8.64
N SER A 46 -5.16 -5.25 -9.78
CA SER A 46 -6.43 -4.55 -9.99
C SER A 46 -7.54 -5.10 -9.09
N SER A 47 -7.67 -6.42 -8.99
CA SER A 47 -8.64 -7.05 -8.10
C SER A 47 -8.40 -6.69 -6.63
N LEU A 48 -7.14 -6.68 -6.18
CA LEU A 48 -6.79 -6.28 -4.82
C LEU A 48 -7.13 -4.80 -4.53
N ARG A 49 -6.90 -3.90 -5.49
CA ARG A 49 -7.31 -2.49 -5.37
C ARG A 49 -8.83 -2.34 -5.27
N SER A 50 -9.58 -3.09 -6.09
CA SER A 50 -11.05 -3.10 -6.02
C SER A 50 -11.54 -3.59 -4.66
N LEU A 51 -10.93 -4.63 -4.11
CA LEU A 51 -11.25 -5.16 -2.78
C LEU A 51 -10.92 -4.15 -1.67
N ASP A 52 -9.77 -3.47 -1.72
CA ASP A 52 -9.43 -2.41 -0.76
C ASP A 52 -10.46 -1.27 -0.78
N ASN A 53 -10.86 -0.82 -1.97
CA ASN A 53 -11.89 0.21 -2.13
C ASN A 53 -13.25 -0.25 -1.55
N GLU A 54 -13.62 -1.52 -1.74
CA GLU A 54 -14.84 -2.08 -1.16
C GLU A 54 -14.77 -2.09 0.38
N LEU A 55 -13.64 -2.49 0.96
CA LEU A 55 -13.46 -2.48 2.42
C LEU A 55 -13.56 -1.07 3.00
N GLN A 56 -12.96 -0.07 2.34
CA GLN A 56 -13.06 1.32 2.77
C GLN A 56 -14.47 1.90 2.62
N ALA A 57 -15.24 1.46 1.62
CA ALA A 57 -16.64 1.87 1.44
C ALA A 57 -17.59 1.24 2.47
N LYS A 58 -17.20 0.13 3.10
CA LYS A 58 -17.98 -0.60 4.11
C LYS A 58 -17.59 -0.28 5.56
N GLU A 59 -16.47 0.43 5.78
CA GLU A 59 -16.10 0.91 7.10
C GLU A 59 -17.12 1.97 7.55
N PRO A 60 -17.83 1.77 8.69
CA PRO A 60 -18.74 2.76 9.22
C PRO A 60 -17.96 4.05 9.49
N GLN A 61 -18.17 5.07 8.65
CA GLN A 61 -17.61 6.40 8.84
C GLN A 61 -17.73 6.79 10.31
N PRO A 62 -16.63 7.06 11.04
CA PRO A 62 -16.73 7.50 12.42
C PRO A 62 -17.54 8.80 12.43
N GLU A 63 -18.75 8.74 12.99
CA GLU A 63 -19.70 9.84 13.11
C GLU A 63 -19.00 11.06 13.71
N ARG A 64 -18.57 12.01 12.87
CA ARG A 64 -18.11 13.32 13.33
C ARG A 64 -19.31 14.18 13.71
N LYS A 65 -19.92 13.89 14.86
CA LYS A 65 -20.77 14.85 15.55
C LYS A 65 -19.89 15.83 16.34
N ARG A 66 -19.75 17.07 15.84
CA ARG A 66 -19.83 18.28 16.67
C ARG A 66 -19.92 19.56 15.83
N LYS A 67 -20.92 20.37 16.15
CA LYS A 67 -21.33 21.62 15.48
C LYS A 67 -20.51 22.83 16.00
N LYS A 68 -19.77 23.47 15.08
CA LYS A 68 -19.42 24.90 14.90
C LYS A 68 -19.08 25.79 16.12
N VAL A 69 -17.81 26.23 16.22
CA VAL A 69 -17.41 27.64 16.41
C VAL A 69 -16.09 27.90 15.66
N SER A 70 -16.09 28.95 14.85
CA SER A 70 -15.00 29.56 14.08
C SER A 70 -13.85 30.11 14.94
N THR A 71 -12.58 30.00 14.51
CA THR A 71 -11.58 31.10 14.43
C THR A 71 -10.33 30.59 13.68
N LYS A 72 -9.79 31.45 12.80
CA LYS A 72 -8.67 31.24 11.86
C LYS A 72 -7.38 30.70 12.50
N LYS A 73 -6.75 29.72 11.83
CA LYS A 73 -5.30 29.63 11.58
C LYS A 73 -5.11 28.80 10.30
N ASP A 74 -4.51 29.41 9.29
CA ASP A 74 -4.21 28.81 8.00
C ASP A 74 -3.09 27.77 8.14
N ASP A 75 -3.45 26.53 8.46
CA ASP A 75 -2.62 25.36 8.16
C ASP A 75 -3.20 24.69 6.92
N LYS A 76 -2.64 25.03 5.77
CA LYS A 76 -3.00 24.41 4.49
C LYS A 76 -2.34 23.03 4.41
N SER A 77 -2.87 22.10 5.22
CA SER A 77 -2.84 20.67 4.93
C SER A 77 -3.72 20.44 3.70
N SER A 78 -3.18 20.82 2.54
CA SER A 78 -3.69 20.35 1.27
C SER A 78 -3.36 18.86 1.23
N SER A 79 -4.39 18.08 1.52
CA SER A 79 -4.68 16.83 0.82
C SER A 79 -4.33 17.01 -0.66
N SER A 80 -3.09 16.68 -1.01
CA SER A 80 -2.70 16.39 -2.37
C SER A 80 -2.61 14.87 -2.45
N ASN A 81 -3.75 14.26 -2.74
CA ASN A 81 -3.80 13.01 -3.49
C ASN A 81 -3.18 13.26 -4.88
N ALA A 82 -1.88 13.54 -4.92
CA ALA A 82 -1.09 13.85 -6.11
C ALA A 82 0.42 13.91 -5.77
N VAL A 83 0.95 12.97 -4.99
CA VAL A 83 2.37 12.55 -5.09
C VAL A 83 2.41 11.03 -5.31
N CYS A 84 1.47 10.50 -6.09
CA CYS A 84 1.68 9.25 -6.77
C CYS A 84 2.17 9.59 -8.17
N THR A 85 3.49 9.64 -8.39
CA THR A 85 4.05 9.44 -9.75
C THR A 85 5.57 9.31 -9.77
N ASN A 86 6.36 10.00 -8.95
CA ASN A 86 7.83 9.97 -9.17
C ASN A 86 8.64 9.15 -8.17
N ARG A 87 8.25 9.09 -6.88
CA ARG A 87 8.91 8.21 -5.90
C ARG A 87 8.43 6.77 -5.99
N SER A 88 7.12 6.53 -6.08
CA SER A 88 6.54 5.18 -6.15
C SER A 88 7.05 4.36 -7.36
N LEU A 89 7.25 4.99 -8.53
CA LEU A 89 7.83 4.32 -9.71
C LEU A 89 9.32 4.02 -9.55
N ASN A 90 10.11 4.91 -8.93
CA ASN A 90 11.51 4.65 -8.60
C ASN A 90 11.66 3.55 -7.54
N LEU A 91 10.75 3.49 -6.56
CA LEU A 91 10.67 2.40 -5.57
C LEU A 91 10.36 1.06 -6.23
N GLN A 92 9.37 1.04 -7.12
CA GLN A 92 8.98 -0.15 -7.84
C GLN A 92 10.15 -0.65 -8.69
N LEU A 93 10.85 0.24 -9.40
CA LEU A 93 12.01 -0.13 -10.21
C LEU A 93 13.22 -0.61 -9.37
N HIS A 94 13.51 0.02 -8.22
CA HIS A 94 14.61 -0.39 -7.34
C HIS A 94 14.33 -1.74 -6.67
N CYS A 95 13.13 -1.96 -6.13
CA CYS A 95 12.76 -3.23 -5.50
C CYS A 95 12.60 -4.37 -6.52
N ILE A 96 12.18 -4.07 -7.76
CA ILE A 96 12.17 -5.04 -8.87
C ILE A 96 13.62 -5.39 -9.27
N ARG A 97 14.51 -4.41 -9.44
CA ARG A 97 15.92 -4.63 -9.83
C ARG A 97 16.71 -5.42 -8.80
N SER A 98 16.49 -5.21 -7.50
CA SER A 98 17.22 -5.93 -6.44
C SER A 98 16.88 -7.43 -6.33
N LYS A 99 15.84 -7.92 -6.99
CA LYS A 99 15.46 -9.34 -7.01
C LYS A 99 15.92 -10.11 -8.25
N SER A 100 16.45 -9.42 -9.25
CA SER A 100 16.93 -10.02 -10.49
C SER A 100 18.44 -10.28 -10.49
N SER A 101 19.11 -10.16 -9.34
CA SER A 101 20.54 -10.47 -9.17
C SER A 101 20.76 -11.57 -8.15
#